data_AF-A0A7W1TAT2-F1
#
_entry.id   AF-A0A7W1TAT2-F1
#
_cell.length_a   1.000
_cell.length_b   1.000
_cell.length_c   1.000
_cell.angle_alpha   90.00
_cell.angle_beta   90.00
_cell.angle_gamma   90.00
#
_symmetry.space_group_name_H-M   'P 1'
#
loop_
_entity.id
_entity.type
_entity.pdbx_description
1 polymer ?
#
loop_
_entity_poly.entity_id
_entity_poly.type
_entity_poly.pdbx_seq_one_letter_code
_entity_poly.pdbx_strand_id
1 'polypeptide(L)'
;MNSHGAARAGLTLIEILVSILILSVVSIAMIGILMVSSELFRRGEFSRSANDEAIAVMGALDDDVKRIIPVVDGGWLYAGLSTTPNGNCILGMAIPNPDPSGITSTGTNGRLVVAWFVDAQDNLVRVQRELTTAGTPPGFTVEAQLLNDIDAVITSGAIGTSMATNATPPVTPTQAQIVTTGCLHFSPWLSLDDPTRPTFKRTHDANGINWEDPSCDFLNGNPNGFATSPGIPTTSAAGGVTTTTLTGVMPMPAAMRITVVLTGGGRFAPKGILTGPIIGGGGGGGGGGGGGGGQVPISGVAVLPTTPGSMLRIDPDPSGGAVASGSEWIEYSNYSGGKATILRRGARRTNPGATHAKGDLVRVGVTYSLVRSLPR
;
A
#
# COMPACT_ATOMS: atom_id res chain seq x y z
N MET A 1 42.87 11.63 81.31
CA MET A 1 42.94 11.99 79.87
C MET A 1 42.35 10.83 79.10
N ASN A 2 41.11 10.97 78.63
CA ASN A 2 40.34 9.90 78.00
C ASN A 2 40.74 9.79 76.52
N SER A 3 41.61 8.85 76.19
CA SER A 3 41.79 8.38 74.82
C SER A 3 40.69 7.37 74.49
N HIS A 4 39.53 7.87 74.05
CA HIS A 4 38.57 7.03 73.34
C HIS A 4 39.23 6.55 72.04
N GLY A 5 39.77 5.33 72.06
CA GLY A 5 40.23 4.62 70.88
C GLY A 5 39.05 4.43 69.94
N ALA A 6 39.02 5.21 68.86
CA ALA A 6 38.07 5.04 67.77
C ALA A 6 38.24 3.63 67.20
N ALA A 7 37.27 2.75 67.45
CA ALA A 7 37.17 1.47 66.78
C ALA A 7 37.04 1.74 65.27
N ARG A 8 38.16 1.60 64.55
CA ARG A 8 38.17 1.60 63.09
C ARG A 8 37.48 0.32 62.64
N ALA A 9 36.17 0.40 62.43
CA ALA A 9 35.39 -0.65 61.78
C ALA A 9 35.89 -0.77 60.33
N GLY A 10 36.88 -1.64 60.11
CA GLY A 10 37.28 -2.04 58.78
C GLY A 10 36.16 -2.85 58.18
N LEU A 11 35.52 -2.31 57.14
CA LEU A 11 34.53 -3.02 56.34
C LEU A 11 35.16 -4.35 55.88
N THR A 12 34.50 -5.47 56.17
CA THR A 12 35.08 -6.77 55.84
C THR A 12 35.06 -6.93 54.32
N LEU A 13 36.13 -7.50 53.75
CA LEU A 13 36.28 -7.69 52.31
C LEU A 13 35.07 -8.42 51.69
N ILE A 14 34.41 -9.29 52.47
CA ILE A 14 33.18 -9.99 52.10
C ILE A 14 32.01 -9.02 51.87
N GLU A 15 31.81 -8.02 52.72
CA GLU A 15 30.74 -7.02 52.56
C GLU A 15 30.93 -6.19 51.29
N ILE A 16 32.19 -5.87 50.94
CA ILE A 16 32.52 -5.18 49.69
C ILE A 16 32.19 -6.07 48.48
N LEU A 17 32.59 -7.35 48.51
CA LEU A 17 32.31 -8.28 47.42
C LEU A 17 30.81 -8.52 47.23
N VAL A 18 30.05 -8.68 48.32
CA VAL A 18 28.59 -8.83 48.26
C VAL A 18 27.94 -7.57 47.70
N SER A 19 28.41 -6.38 48.10
CA SER A 19 27.91 -5.11 47.57
C SER A 19 28.16 -4.97 46.06
N ILE A 20 29.35 -5.36 45.58
CA ILE A 20 29.68 -5.37 44.15
C ILE A 20 28.80 -6.37 43.39
N LEU A 21 28.59 -7.57 43.94
CA LEU A 21 27.75 -8.59 43.32
C LEU A 21 26.29 -8.10 43.18
N ILE A 22 25.72 -7.54 44.25
CA ILE A 22 24.36 -6.97 44.22
C ILE A 22 24.29 -5.84 43.18
N LEU A 23 25.26 -4.91 43.18
CA LEU A 23 25.30 -3.81 42.22
C LEU A 23 25.38 -4.33 40.78
N SER A 24 26.18 -5.36 40.52
CA SER A 24 26.34 -5.93 39.18
C SER A 24 25.04 -6.57 38.67
N VAL A 25 24.33 -7.33 39.51
CA VAL A 25 23.06 -7.96 39.15
C VAL A 25 21.98 -6.90 38.89
N VAL A 26 21.87 -5.90 39.77
CA VAL A 26 20.92 -4.79 39.58
C VAL A 26 21.24 -4.02 38.29
N SER A 27 22.52 -3.76 38.01
CA SER A 27 22.94 -3.05 36.80
C SER A 27 22.59 -3.84 35.53
N ILE A 28 22.84 -5.16 35.51
CA ILE A 28 22.48 -6.03 34.38
C ILE A 28 20.95 -6.08 34.21
N ALA A 29 20.20 -6.22 35.30
CA ALA A 29 18.75 -6.22 35.27
C ALA A 29 18.18 -4.90 34.73
N MET A 30 18.70 -3.75 35.18
CA MET A 30 18.29 -2.44 34.68
C MET A 30 18.57 -2.28 33.18
N ILE A 31 19.75 -2.69 32.71
CA ILE A 31 20.09 -2.66 31.28
C ILE A 31 19.12 -3.55 30.48
N GLY A 32 18.82 -4.76 30.98
CA GLY A 32 17.86 -5.66 30.34
C GLY A 32 16.45 -5.04 30.21
N ILE A 33 15.96 -4.41 31.28
CA ILE A 33 14.65 -3.74 31.27
C ILE A 33 14.65 -2.55 30.31
N LEU A 34 15.72 -1.75 30.27
CA LEU A 34 15.82 -0.61 29.35
C LEU A 34 15.84 -1.04 27.88
N MET A 35 16.51 -2.16 27.56
CA MET A 35 16.52 -2.72 26.21
C MET A 35 15.11 -3.16 25.78
N VAL A 36 14.41 -3.92 26.62
CA VAL A 36 13.04 -4.39 26.34
C VAL A 36 12.07 -3.21 26.25
N SER A 37 12.17 -2.24 27.17
CA SER A 37 11.32 -1.04 27.17
C SER A 37 11.52 -0.20 25.92
N SER A 38 12.78 -0.02 25.47
CA SER A 38 13.08 0.71 24.23
C SER A 38 12.51 0.02 22.99
N GLU A 39 12.52 -1.31 22.96
CA GLU A 39 11.94 -2.09 21.88
C GLU A 39 10.42 -1.95 21.86
N LEU A 40 9.75 -2.12 23.01
CA LEU A 40 8.30 -1.93 23.14
C LEU A 40 7.87 -0.51 22.78
N PHE A 41 8.65 0.49 23.19
CA PHE A 41 8.40 1.89 22.85
C PHE A 41 8.48 2.11 21.33
N ARG A 42 9.53 1.61 20.66
CA ARG A 42 9.65 1.70 19.19
C ARG A 42 8.51 0.98 18.47
N ARG A 43 8.06 -0.17 18.96
CA ARG A 43 6.89 -0.88 18.43
C ARG A 43 5.62 -0.02 18.54
N GLY A 44 5.41 0.58 19.71
CA GLY A 44 4.27 1.45 19.98
C GLY A 44 4.25 2.69 19.09
N GLU A 45 5.38 3.39 18.98
CA GLU A 45 5.53 4.58 18.14
C GLU A 45 5.32 4.28 16.66
N PHE A 46 5.88 3.17 16.15
CA PHE A 46 5.63 2.72 14.77
C PHE A 46 4.13 2.48 14.52
N SER A 47 3.47 1.74 15.40
CA SER A 47 2.05 1.42 15.23
C SER A 47 1.17 2.67 15.32
N ARG A 48 1.51 3.61 16.19
CA ARG A 48 0.80 4.88 16.33
C ARG A 48 0.99 5.75 15.09
N SER A 49 2.23 5.95 14.65
CA SER A 49 2.56 6.70 13.44
C SER A 49 1.84 6.14 12.21
N ALA A 50 1.83 4.81 12.04
CA ALA A 50 1.09 4.15 10.97
C ALA A 50 -0.41 4.35 11.01
N ASN A 51 -1.01 4.41 12.20
CA ASN A 51 -2.43 4.63 12.35
C ASN A 51 -2.79 6.11 12.08
N ASP A 52 -2.04 7.05 12.63
CA ASP A 52 -2.25 8.48 12.41
C ASP A 52 -2.09 8.83 10.92
N GLU A 53 -1.09 8.26 10.25
CA GLU A 53 -0.90 8.36 8.80
C GLU A 53 -2.06 7.73 8.02
N ALA A 54 -2.50 6.53 8.42
CA ALA A 54 -3.63 5.86 7.78
C ALA A 54 -4.93 6.67 7.90
N ILE A 55 -5.21 7.29 9.04
CA ILE A 55 -6.39 8.13 9.23
C ILE A 55 -6.34 9.34 8.28
N ALA A 56 -5.20 10.01 8.17
CA ALA A 56 -5.02 11.14 7.27
C ALA A 56 -5.20 10.75 5.80
N VAL A 57 -4.55 9.66 5.37
CA VAL A 57 -4.64 9.12 4.01
C VAL A 57 -6.07 8.70 3.67
N MET A 58 -6.72 7.96 4.57
CA MET A 58 -8.09 7.49 4.36
C MET A 58 -9.09 8.63 4.37
N GLY A 59 -8.87 9.66 5.19
CA GLY A 59 -9.69 10.87 5.17
C GLY A 59 -9.61 11.61 3.83
N ALA A 60 -8.39 11.82 3.32
CA ALA A 60 -8.19 12.48 2.03
C ALA A 60 -8.77 11.67 0.85
N LEU A 61 -8.59 10.35 0.84
CA LEU A 61 -9.20 9.45 -0.14
C LEU A 61 -10.73 9.48 -0.03
N ASP A 62 -11.27 9.43 1.18
CA ASP A 62 -12.70 9.46 1.42
C ASP A 62 -13.35 10.75 0.94
N ASP A 63 -12.70 11.89 1.15
CA ASP A 63 -13.18 13.20 0.70
C ASP A 63 -13.27 13.29 -0.82
N ASP A 64 -12.29 12.74 -1.55
CA ASP A 64 -12.35 12.67 -3.02
C ASP A 64 -13.41 11.67 -3.49
N VAL A 65 -13.47 10.48 -2.89
CA VAL A 65 -14.41 9.41 -3.30
C VAL A 65 -15.87 9.82 -3.09
N LYS A 66 -16.18 10.52 -1.98
CA LYS A 66 -17.53 11.06 -1.74
C LYS A 66 -17.95 12.10 -2.78
N ARG A 67 -16.98 12.73 -3.43
CA ARG A 67 -17.19 13.79 -4.41
C ARG A 67 -17.14 13.28 -5.84
N ILE A 68 -17.10 11.96 -6.06
CA ILE A 68 -17.13 11.43 -7.43
C ILE A 68 -18.40 11.89 -8.14
N ILE A 69 -18.24 12.39 -9.36
CA ILE A 69 -19.37 12.73 -10.23
C ILE A 69 -19.83 11.45 -10.96
N PRO A 70 -21.13 11.13 -10.96
CA PRO A 70 -21.64 10.01 -11.74
C PRO A 70 -21.41 10.17 -13.24
N VAL A 71 -21.24 9.05 -13.96
CA VAL A 71 -21.04 9.07 -15.42
C VAL A 71 -22.23 9.74 -16.14
N VAL A 72 -23.46 9.56 -15.63
CA VAL A 72 -24.67 10.21 -16.17
C VAL A 72 -24.62 11.74 -16.09
N ASP A 73 -23.88 12.28 -15.12
CA ASP A 73 -23.67 13.72 -14.93
C ASP A 73 -22.40 14.21 -15.65
N GLY A 74 -21.82 13.40 -16.53
CA GLY A 74 -20.57 13.67 -17.22
C GLY A 74 -19.33 13.50 -16.33
N GLY A 75 -19.43 12.65 -15.31
CA GLY A 75 -18.30 12.20 -14.51
C GLY A 75 -17.48 11.11 -15.19
N TRP A 76 -16.40 10.71 -14.52
CA TRP A 76 -15.42 9.75 -15.03
C TRP A 76 -14.81 8.97 -13.87
N LEU A 77 -14.54 7.68 -14.09
CA LEU A 77 -13.89 6.79 -13.15
C LEU A 77 -12.95 5.84 -13.90
N TYR A 78 -11.72 5.74 -13.43
CA TYR A 78 -10.67 4.92 -14.00
C TYR A 78 -9.98 4.12 -12.90
N ALA A 79 -9.82 2.82 -13.11
CA ALA A 79 -9.02 1.97 -12.25
C ALA A 79 -8.18 1.05 -13.13
N GLY A 80 -6.86 1.21 -13.06
CA GLY A 80 -5.91 0.45 -13.88
C GLY A 80 -4.77 -0.11 -13.04
N LEU A 81 -4.12 -1.16 -13.56
CA LEU A 81 -2.85 -1.62 -13.00
C LEU A 81 -1.75 -0.61 -13.36
N SER A 82 -0.89 -0.29 -12.38
CA SER A 82 0.36 0.40 -12.65
C SER A 82 1.28 -0.55 -13.43
N THR A 83 2.14 0.02 -14.27
CA THR A 83 3.22 -0.73 -14.95
C THR A 83 4.29 -1.25 -13.98
N THR A 84 4.25 -0.84 -12.71
CA THR A 84 5.16 -1.33 -11.67
C THR A 84 4.82 -2.77 -11.24
N PRO A 85 5.83 -3.65 -11.04
CA PRO A 85 5.63 -5.07 -10.71
C PRO A 85 5.06 -5.32 -9.30
N ASN A 86 4.75 -4.28 -8.53
CA ASN A 86 4.39 -4.36 -7.11
C ASN A 86 2.89 -4.61 -6.86
N GLY A 87 2.11 -4.76 -7.93
CA GLY A 87 0.65 -4.90 -7.85
C GLY A 87 -0.09 -3.60 -7.56
N ASN A 88 0.61 -2.46 -7.61
CA ASN A 88 0.02 -1.14 -7.45
C ASN A 88 -0.96 -0.84 -8.58
N CYS A 89 -1.97 -0.05 -8.26
CA CYS A 89 -2.95 0.44 -9.21
C CYS A 89 -2.92 1.97 -9.29
N ILE A 90 -3.59 2.48 -10.31
CA ILE A 90 -3.93 3.89 -10.47
C ILE A 90 -5.44 4.01 -10.34
N LEU A 91 -5.90 4.99 -9.57
CA LEU A 91 -7.31 5.36 -9.45
C LEU A 91 -7.49 6.79 -9.96
N GLY A 92 -8.21 6.98 -11.05
CA GLY A 92 -8.59 8.28 -11.58
C GLY A 92 -10.08 8.52 -11.40
N MET A 93 -10.49 9.75 -11.10
CA MET A 93 -11.90 10.11 -11.01
C MET A 93 -12.13 11.60 -11.28
N ALA A 94 -13.33 11.94 -11.76
CA ALA A 94 -13.78 13.33 -11.84
C ALA A 94 -14.53 13.73 -10.56
N ILE A 95 -14.19 14.89 -10.00
CA ILE A 95 -14.83 15.48 -8.81
C ILE A 95 -15.20 16.95 -9.07
N PRO A 96 -16.19 17.52 -8.36
CA PRO A 96 -16.37 18.97 -8.32
C PRO A 96 -15.14 19.66 -7.76
N ASN A 97 -14.84 20.85 -8.25
CA ASN A 97 -13.75 21.64 -7.68
C ASN A 97 -14.07 22.02 -6.22
N PRO A 98 -13.23 21.62 -5.25
CA PRO A 98 -13.43 21.95 -3.84
C PRO A 98 -13.32 23.46 -3.57
N ASP A 99 -12.64 24.21 -4.43
CA ASP A 99 -12.51 25.66 -4.33
C ASP A 99 -13.49 26.36 -5.29
N PRO A 100 -14.61 26.92 -4.79
CA PRO A 100 -15.58 27.61 -5.62
C PRO A 100 -15.06 28.93 -6.18
N SER A 101 -13.99 29.50 -5.60
CA SER A 101 -13.46 30.81 -6.04
C SER A 101 -12.81 30.76 -7.43
N GLY A 102 -12.34 29.58 -7.84
CA GLY A 102 -11.76 29.35 -9.17
C GLY A 102 -12.80 29.11 -10.27
N ILE A 103 -14.09 29.00 -9.93
CA ILE A 103 -15.14 28.69 -10.90
C ILE A 103 -15.53 29.96 -11.66
N THR A 104 -15.30 29.95 -12.97
CA THR A 104 -15.66 31.08 -13.85
C THR A 104 -17.17 31.18 -14.07
N SER A 105 -17.65 32.33 -14.56
CA SER A 105 -19.07 32.54 -14.89
C SER A 105 -19.61 31.59 -15.95
N THR A 106 -18.75 30.95 -16.73
CA THR A 106 -19.13 29.93 -17.73
C THR A 106 -19.10 28.50 -17.19
N GLY A 107 -18.82 28.32 -15.89
CA GLY A 107 -18.70 27.00 -15.26
C GLY A 107 -17.36 26.30 -15.50
N THR A 108 -16.42 26.95 -16.20
CA THR A 108 -15.03 26.46 -16.33
C THR A 108 -14.40 26.33 -14.95
N ASN A 109 -13.56 25.31 -14.75
CA ASN A 109 -12.98 24.95 -13.47
C ASN A 109 -14.00 24.51 -12.41
N GLY A 110 -15.26 24.25 -12.77
CA GLY A 110 -16.24 23.64 -11.87
C GLY A 110 -15.94 22.17 -11.53
N ARG A 111 -15.06 21.52 -12.31
CA ARG A 111 -14.68 20.10 -12.16
C ARG A 111 -13.17 19.94 -12.22
N LEU A 112 -12.67 18.98 -11.46
CA LEU A 112 -11.29 18.53 -11.47
C LEU A 112 -11.25 17.05 -11.83
N VAL A 113 -10.16 16.61 -12.45
CA VAL A 113 -9.77 15.21 -12.49
C VAL A 113 -8.70 14.99 -11.45
N VAL A 114 -8.89 13.99 -10.60
CA VAL A 114 -7.92 13.59 -9.59
C VAL A 114 -7.46 12.17 -9.86
N ALA A 115 -6.19 11.91 -9.61
CA ALA A 115 -5.58 10.60 -9.74
C ALA A 115 -4.76 10.25 -8.51
N TRP A 116 -4.86 9.00 -8.09
CA TRP A 116 -4.16 8.43 -6.95
C TRP A 116 -3.34 7.23 -7.40
N PHE A 117 -2.07 7.22 -7.02
CA PHE A 117 -1.16 6.12 -7.33
C PHE A 117 0.03 6.12 -6.36
N VAL A 118 0.79 5.03 -6.39
CA VAL A 118 2.06 4.93 -5.65
C VAL A 118 3.21 5.09 -6.64
N ASP A 119 4.13 6.01 -6.35
CA ASP A 119 5.32 6.25 -7.18
C ASP A 119 6.43 5.20 -6.92
N ALA A 120 7.54 5.33 -7.65
CA ALA A 120 8.68 4.42 -7.52
C ALA A 120 9.41 4.53 -6.16
N GLN A 121 9.18 5.60 -5.41
CA GLN A 121 9.76 5.85 -4.09
C GLN A 121 8.83 5.40 -2.96
N ASP A 122 7.75 4.69 -3.28
CA ASP A 122 6.70 4.27 -2.36
C ASP A 122 5.99 5.44 -1.68
N ASN A 123 5.83 6.57 -2.37
CA ASN A 123 4.95 7.65 -1.92
C ASN A 123 3.56 7.46 -2.51
N LEU A 124 2.53 7.65 -1.69
CA LEU A 124 1.18 7.81 -2.20
C LEU A 124 1.03 9.24 -2.71
N VAL A 125 0.83 9.37 -4.01
CA VAL A 125 0.71 10.65 -4.69
C VAL A 125 -0.74 10.86 -5.10
N ARG A 126 -1.22 12.08 -4.85
CA ARG A 126 -2.46 12.60 -5.38
C ARG A 126 -2.14 13.67 -6.40
N VAL A 127 -2.60 13.48 -7.62
CA VAL A 127 -2.45 14.45 -8.72
C VAL A 127 -3.82 15.04 -9.02
N GLN A 128 -3.90 16.34 -9.24
CA GLN A 128 -5.12 17.00 -9.69
C GLN A 128 -4.89 17.89 -10.91
N ARG A 129 -5.90 17.96 -11.78
CA ARG A 129 -5.91 18.79 -12.98
C ARG A 129 -7.29 19.41 -13.19
N GLU A 130 -7.28 20.69 -13.57
CA GLU A 130 -8.50 21.44 -13.89
C GLU A 130 -9.11 21.00 -15.23
N LEU A 131 -10.44 20.89 -15.28
CA LEU A 131 -11.16 20.68 -16.53
C LEU A 131 -11.51 22.03 -17.16
N THR A 132 -10.84 22.36 -18.27
CA THR A 132 -10.98 23.65 -18.96
C THR A 132 -12.24 23.78 -19.81
N THR A 133 -13.03 22.72 -19.99
CA THR A 133 -14.26 22.76 -20.79
C THR A 133 -15.47 22.43 -19.93
N ALA A 134 -16.34 23.42 -19.72
CA ALA A 134 -17.59 23.23 -18.99
C ALA A 134 -18.54 22.29 -19.76
N GLY A 135 -19.11 21.29 -19.09
CA GLY A 135 -20.24 20.51 -19.60
C GLY A 135 -19.94 19.47 -20.68
N THR A 136 -18.70 19.33 -21.13
CA THR A 136 -18.29 18.19 -21.97
C THR A 136 -17.64 17.15 -21.04
N PRO A 137 -18.05 15.87 -21.05
CA PRO A 137 -17.27 14.81 -20.42
C PRO A 137 -15.81 14.97 -20.86
N PRO A 138 -14.80 14.70 -20.01
CA PRO A 138 -13.42 14.70 -20.45
C PRO A 138 -13.34 13.88 -21.74
N GLY A 139 -13.01 14.53 -22.85
CA GLY A 139 -12.76 13.80 -24.08
C GLY A 139 -11.57 12.88 -23.84
N PHE A 140 -11.49 11.78 -24.59
CA PHE A 140 -10.36 10.84 -24.55
C PHE A 140 -8.98 11.52 -24.54
N THR A 141 -8.87 12.74 -25.08
CA THR A 141 -7.65 13.55 -25.09
C THR A 141 -7.19 14.01 -23.70
N VAL A 142 -8.09 14.47 -22.82
CA VAL A 142 -7.72 14.91 -21.47
C VAL A 142 -7.37 13.72 -20.58
N GLU A 143 -8.10 12.61 -20.75
CA GLU A 143 -7.86 11.36 -20.03
C GLU A 143 -6.52 10.74 -20.43
N ALA A 144 -6.25 10.62 -21.74
CA ALA A 144 -4.99 10.10 -22.24
C ALA A 144 -3.81 10.97 -21.82
N GLN A 145 -3.98 12.29 -21.79
CA GLN A 145 -2.92 13.20 -21.35
C GLN A 145 -2.67 13.10 -19.84
N LEU A 146 -3.71 12.94 -19.01
CA LEU A 146 -3.54 12.68 -17.58
C LEU A 146 -2.84 11.34 -17.34
N LEU A 147 -3.19 10.28 -18.08
CA LEU A 147 -2.51 8.99 -17.97
C LEU A 147 -1.04 9.09 -18.39
N ASN A 148 -0.74 9.85 -19.45
CA ASN A 148 0.65 10.14 -19.84
C ASN A 148 1.40 10.94 -18.77
N ASP A 149 0.74 11.92 -18.14
CA ASP A 149 1.32 12.69 -17.03
C ASP A 149 1.59 11.78 -15.81
N ILE A 150 0.66 10.87 -15.50
CA ILE A 150 0.82 9.88 -14.43
C ILE A 150 1.99 8.93 -14.73
N ASP A 151 2.05 8.37 -15.95
CA ASP A 151 3.13 7.49 -16.36
C ASP A 151 4.50 8.20 -16.29
N ALA A 152 4.54 9.47 -16.66
CA ALA A 152 5.73 10.30 -16.52
C ALA A 152 6.14 10.47 -15.04
N VAL A 153 5.20 10.73 -14.14
CA VAL A 153 5.49 10.85 -12.69
C VAL A 153 5.93 9.50 -12.10
N ILE A 154 5.25 8.41 -12.43
CA ILE A 154 5.59 7.05 -11.98
C ILE A 154 7.01 6.68 -12.42
N THR A 155 7.37 6.96 -13.68
CA THR A 155 8.66 6.55 -14.26
C THR A 155 9.81 7.46 -13.81
N SER A 156 9.58 8.77 -13.71
CA SER A 156 10.64 9.73 -13.40
C SER A 156 10.85 9.98 -11.91
N GLY A 157 9.85 9.71 -11.07
CA GLY A 157 9.83 10.15 -9.66
C GLY A 157 9.91 11.67 -9.48
N ALA A 158 9.81 12.44 -10.57
CA ALA A 158 9.94 13.89 -10.57
C ALA A 158 8.58 14.54 -10.36
N ILE A 159 8.28 14.84 -9.10
CA ILE A 159 7.13 15.67 -8.72
C ILE A 159 7.51 17.13 -9.04
N GLY A 160 6.99 17.67 -10.14
CA GLY A 160 7.03 19.12 -10.41
C GLY A 160 7.84 19.58 -11.62
N THR A 161 8.39 18.70 -12.47
CA THR A 161 8.84 19.12 -13.80
C THR A 161 7.67 19.09 -14.76
N SER A 162 7.08 20.25 -15.03
CA SER A 162 6.06 20.43 -16.06
C SER A 162 6.53 19.78 -17.37
N MET A 163 5.80 18.77 -17.85
CA MET A 163 5.92 18.34 -19.23
C MET A 163 5.25 19.39 -20.12
N ALA A 164 5.94 20.50 -20.32
CA ALA A 164 5.58 21.52 -21.28
C ALA A 164 6.64 21.56 -22.37
N THR A 165 6.55 20.64 -23.35
CA THR A 165 7.08 20.89 -24.69
C THR A 165 6.21 20.17 -25.71
N ASN A 166 5.11 20.81 -26.13
CA ASN A 166 4.82 21.09 -27.55
C ASN A 166 3.38 21.61 -27.74
N ALA A 167 3.29 22.94 -27.90
CA ALA A 167 2.31 23.65 -28.72
C ALA A 167 0.82 23.29 -28.61
N THR A 168 0.20 23.55 -27.46
CA THR A 168 -1.26 23.79 -27.35
C THR A 168 -1.55 24.62 -26.08
N PRO A 169 -2.73 25.28 -25.94
CA PRO A 169 -2.94 26.45 -25.05
C PRO A 169 -2.63 26.14 -23.57
N PRO A 170 -2.42 27.17 -22.72
CA PRO A 170 -1.79 26.99 -21.41
C PRO A 170 -2.62 26.06 -20.55
N VAL A 171 -2.13 24.83 -20.41
CA VAL A 171 -2.68 23.88 -19.46
C VAL A 171 -2.14 24.29 -18.09
N THR A 172 -3.03 24.60 -17.15
CA THR A 172 -2.69 24.87 -15.75
C THR A 172 -1.83 23.71 -15.21
N PRO A 173 -0.71 23.97 -14.52
CA PRO A 173 0.21 22.92 -14.10
C PRO A 173 -0.50 21.87 -13.24
N THR A 174 -0.30 20.61 -13.63
CA THR A 174 -0.68 19.43 -12.86
C THR A 174 -0.09 19.54 -11.45
N GLN A 175 -0.95 19.71 -10.43
CA GLN A 175 -0.50 19.79 -9.05
C GLN A 175 -0.40 18.38 -8.49
N ALA A 176 0.84 17.90 -8.33
CA ALA A 176 1.14 16.64 -7.68
C ALA A 176 1.45 16.90 -6.19
N GLN A 177 0.74 16.20 -5.31
CA GLN A 177 0.90 16.27 -3.87
C GLN A 177 1.28 14.88 -3.34
N ILE A 178 2.39 14.81 -2.61
CA ILE A 178 2.68 13.65 -1.77
C ILE A 178 1.71 13.68 -0.60
N VAL A 179 0.83 12.68 -0.54
CA VAL A 179 -0.10 12.52 0.58
C VAL A 179 0.63 11.85 1.73
N THR A 180 1.47 10.86 1.41
CA THR A 180 2.11 10.00 2.40
C THR A 180 3.36 9.36 1.85
N THR A 181 4.33 9.06 2.71
CA THR A 181 5.57 8.38 2.33
C THR A 181 5.60 6.97 2.89
N GLY A 182 6.11 5.99 2.15
CA GLY A 182 6.11 4.59 2.60
C GLY A 182 4.73 3.93 2.50
N CYS A 183 3.96 4.30 1.49
CA CYS A 183 2.82 3.53 0.99
C CYS A 183 3.36 2.47 0.03
N LEU A 184 3.46 1.25 0.51
CA LEU A 184 4.05 0.15 -0.25
C LEU A 184 3.08 -0.42 -1.30
N HIS A 185 1.77 -0.29 -1.05
CA HIS A 185 0.71 -0.81 -1.92
C HIS A 185 -0.48 0.13 -1.96
N PHE A 186 -1.05 0.34 -3.16
CA PHE A 186 -2.35 0.98 -3.35
C PHE A 186 -3.16 0.21 -4.39
N SER A 187 -4.40 -0.17 -4.05
CA SER A 187 -5.31 -0.80 -5.01
C SER A 187 -6.78 -0.45 -4.74
N PRO A 188 -7.51 0.12 -5.71
CA PRO A 188 -8.96 0.15 -5.73
C PRO A 188 -9.52 -1.18 -6.25
N TRP A 189 -10.66 -1.57 -5.70
CA TRP A 189 -11.46 -2.70 -6.14
C TRP A 189 -12.90 -2.22 -6.33
N LEU A 190 -13.47 -2.45 -7.51
CA LEU A 190 -14.80 -1.97 -7.86
C LEU A 190 -15.81 -3.12 -7.74
N SER A 191 -16.94 -2.85 -7.08
CA SER A 191 -18.11 -3.72 -7.13
C SER A 191 -18.93 -3.38 -8.37
N LEU A 192 -18.90 -4.27 -9.35
CA LEU A 192 -19.81 -4.23 -10.48
C LEU A 192 -21.10 -4.93 -10.05
N ASP A 193 -22.10 -4.16 -9.64
CA ASP A 193 -23.46 -4.69 -9.47
C ASP A 193 -23.98 -5.09 -10.86
N ASP A 194 -24.20 -6.38 -11.05
CA ASP A 194 -25.06 -6.88 -12.14
C ASP A 194 -26.52 -6.67 -11.70
N PRO A 195 -27.31 -5.79 -12.36
CA PRO A 195 -28.69 -5.53 -11.99
C PRO A 195 -29.59 -6.77 -12.11
N THR A 196 -29.12 -7.86 -12.75
CA THR A 196 -29.82 -9.15 -12.81
C THR A 196 -29.48 -10.10 -11.67
N ARG A 197 -28.47 -9.78 -10.84
CA ARG A 197 -28.08 -10.61 -9.70
C ARG A 197 -28.71 -10.06 -8.43
N PRO A 198 -29.76 -10.71 -7.90
CA PRO A 198 -30.37 -10.28 -6.66
C PRO A 198 -29.36 -10.49 -5.55
N THR A 199 -29.08 -9.41 -4.83
CA THR A 199 -28.28 -9.34 -3.60
C THR A 199 -26.79 -9.65 -3.78
N PHE A 200 -25.95 -8.65 -3.49
CA PHE A 200 -24.64 -8.88 -2.90
C PHE A 200 -24.82 -9.73 -1.64
N LYS A 201 -24.86 -11.05 -1.80
CA LYS A 201 -24.66 -11.93 -0.67
C LYS A 201 -23.25 -11.62 -0.18
N ARG A 202 -23.17 -11.03 1.01
CA ARG A 202 -22.09 -11.30 1.96
C ARG A 202 -22.10 -12.79 2.27
N THR A 203 -21.81 -13.63 1.28
CA THR A 203 -21.40 -14.99 1.52
C THR A 203 -19.89 -14.94 1.51
N HIS A 204 -19.31 -14.84 2.71
CA HIS A 204 -18.35 -15.87 3.08
C HIS A 204 -19.04 -17.20 2.78
N ASP A 205 -18.92 -17.69 1.56
CA ASP A 205 -19.12 -19.11 1.32
C ASP A 205 -17.98 -19.85 2.03
N ALA A 206 -18.16 -21.14 2.30
CA ALA A 206 -17.16 -21.98 2.97
C ALA A 206 -15.79 -22.01 2.26
N ASN A 207 -15.70 -21.40 1.07
CA ASN A 207 -14.52 -21.31 0.22
C ASN A 207 -13.90 -19.89 0.17
N GLY A 208 -14.51 -18.87 0.80
CA GLY A 208 -13.87 -17.58 1.08
C GLY A 208 -13.46 -16.78 -0.15
N ILE A 209 -14.39 -16.46 -1.05
CA ILE A 209 -14.12 -15.52 -2.16
C ILE A 209 -13.72 -14.16 -1.58
N ASN A 210 -12.43 -13.92 -1.53
CA ASN A 210 -11.84 -12.66 -1.11
C ASN A 210 -11.88 -11.70 -2.30
N TRP A 211 -12.17 -10.43 -2.05
CA TRP A 211 -11.94 -9.34 -3.02
C TRP A 211 -10.54 -9.38 -3.65
N GLU A 212 -9.60 -10.10 -3.04
CA GLU A 212 -8.18 -10.17 -3.37
C GLU A 212 -7.78 -11.51 -3.99
N ASP A 213 -8.73 -12.41 -4.27
CA ASP A 213 -8.44 -13.70 -4.87
C ASP A 213 -8.05 -13.49 -6.35
N PRO A 214 -6.83 -13.83 -6.77
CA PRO A 214 -6.46 -13.75 -8.19
C PRO A 214 -7.32 -14.68 -9.08
N SER A 215 -8.02 -15.65 -8.49
CA SER A 215 -8.98 -16.53 -9.17
C SER A 215 -10.44 -16.02 -9.16
N CYS A 216 -10.75 -14.91 -8.46
CA CYS A 216 -12.03 -14.22 -8.66
C CYS A 216 -11.95 -13.40 -9.94
N ASP A 217 -12.06 -14.17 -11.01
CA ASP A 217 -11.56 -13.87 -12.31
C ASP A 217 -12.57 -13.06 -13.13
N PHE A 218 -12.83 -11.83 -12.69
CA PHE A 218 -13.59 -10.87 -13.50
C PHE A 218 -12.71 -10.19 -14.57
N LEU A 219 -11.38 -10.36 -14.54
CA LEU A 219 -10.45 -9.62 -15.42
C LEU A 219 -9.24 -10.41 -15.97
N ASN A 220 -8.95 -11.64 -15.54
CA ASN A 220 -7.73 -12.40 -15.88
C ASN A 220 -7.96 -13.78 -16.55
N GLY A 221 -9.20 -14.25 -16.73
CA GLY A 221 -9.48 -15.65 -17.11
C GLY A 221 -9.80 -15.85 -18.57
N ASN A 222 -10.07 -14.75 -19.25
CA ASN A 222 -10.15 -14.69 -20.69
C ASN A 222 -10.00 -13.21 -21.06
N PRO A 223 -8.93 -12.77 -21.72
CA PRO A 223 -8.92 -11.45 -22.37
C PRO A 223 -10.13 -11.30 -23.34
N ASN A 224 -10.81 -12.40 -23.69
CA ASN A 224 -12.04 -12.42 -24.47
C ASN A 224 -13.35 -12.58 -23.65
N GLY A 225 -13.31 -12.69 -22.32
CA GLY A 225 -14.49 -12.98 -21.48
C GLY A 225 -15.44 -11.79 -21.31
N PHE A 226 -14.89 -10.58 -21.40
CA PHE A 226 -15.68 -9.35 -21.60
C PHE A 226 -15.76 -8.95 -23.08
N ALA A 227 -14.94 -9.53 -23.97
CA ALA A 227 -14.92 -9.18 -25.40
C ALA A 227 -16.16 -9.64 -26.18
N THR A 228 -17.02 -10.48 -25.60
CA THR A 228 -18.30 -10.85 -26.22
C THR A 228 -19.49 -10.07 -25.68
N SER A 229 -19.30 -9.16 -24.71
CA SER A 229 -20.30 -8.14 -24.41
C SER A 229 -20.09 -6.97 -25.37
N PRO A 230 -21.05 -6.66 -26.26
CA PRO A 230 -20.89 -5.57 -27.20
C PRO A 230 -20.83 -4.23 -26.45
N GLY A 231 -19.63 -3.65 -26.31
CA GLY A 231 -19.48 -2.27 -25.82
C GLY A 231 -18.24 -1.95 -24.99
N ILE A 232 -17.38 -2.91 -24.62
CA ILE A 232 -16.19 -2.63 -23.79
C ILE A 232 -14.91 -2.76 -24.63
N PRO A 233 -14.29 -1.66 -25.07
CA PRO A 233 -12.99 -1.72 -25.72
C PRO A 233 -11.92 -2.06 -24.69
N THR A 234 -11.51 -3.33 -24.60
CA THR A 234 -10.25 -3.71 -23.97
C THR A 234 -9.11 -3.46 -24.96
N THR A 235 -8.15 -2.61 -24.59
CA THR A 235 -6.89 -2.51 -25.34
C THR A 235 -5.86 -3.39 -24.63
N SER A 236 -5.74 -4.63 -25.08
CA SER A 236 -4.61 -5.46 -24.68
C SER A 236 -3.37 -5.00 -25.45
N ALA A 237 -2.54 -4.14 -24.85
CA ALA A 237 -1.16 -4.02 -25.30
C ALA A 237 -0.47 -5.36 -25.03
N ALA A 238 0.22 -5.90 -26.04
CA ALA A 238 0.99 -7.14 -25.93
C ALA A 238 2.01 -7.01 -24.79
N GLY A 239 1.70 -7.60 -23.62
CA GLY A 239 2.47 -7.37 -22.39
C GLY A 239 1.72 -7.49 -21.05
N GLY A 240 0.40 -7.76 -21.05
CA GLY A 240 -0.29 -8.24 -19.83
C GLY A 240 -0.74 -7.18 -18.82
N VAL A 241 -0.88 -5.92 -19.22
CA VAL A 241 -1.52 -4.89 -18.39
C VAL A 241 -2.99 -4.77 -18.82
N THR A 242 -3.91 -5.34 -18.03
CA THR A 242 -5.36 -5.22 -18.28
C THR A 242 -5.86 -3.89 -17.73
N THR A 243 -6.18 -2.95 -18.62
CA THR A 243 -6.76 -1.65 -18.28
C THR A 243 -8.27 -1.70 -18.44
N THR A 244 -9.03 -1.22 -17.43
CA THR A 244 -10.50 -1.11 -17.53
C THR A 244 -10.90 0.37 -17.47
N THR A 245 -11.27 0.92 -18.63
CA THR A 245 -11.82 2.28 -18.71
C THR A 245 -13.34 2.16 -18.83
N LEU A 246 -14.08 2.71 -17.86
CA LEU A 246 -15.54 2.74 -17.88
C LEU A 246 -15.99 3.96 -18.70
N THR A 247 -16.16 3.80 -20.02
CA THR A 247 -16.72 4.84 -20.88
C THR A 247 -18.10 4.45 -21.40
N GLY A 248 -19.07 5.37 -21.24
CA GLY A 248 -20.25 5.50 -22.10
C GLY A 248 -21.40 4.48 -22.03
N VAL A 249 -21.22 3.25 -21.52
CA VAL A 249 -22.29 2.22 -21.60
C VAL A 249 -22.47 1.35 -20.34
N MET A 250 -21.49 1.34 -19.42
CA MET A 250 -21.59 0.52 -18.21
C MET A 250 -22.21 1.29 -17.04
N PRO A 251 -23.06 0.65 -16.21
CA PRO A 251 -23.53 1.26 -14.99
C PRO A 251 -22.33 1.57 -14.09
N MET A 252 -22.36 2.74 -13.45
CA MET A 252 -21.37 3.11 -12.46
C MET A 252 -21.29 2.02 -11.37
N PRO A 253 -20.08 1.59 -10.94
CA PRO A 253 -19.94 0.59 -9.90
C PRO A 253 -20.72 1.00 -8.65
N ALA A 254 -21.32 0.04 -7.94
CA ALA A 254 -22.15 0.32 -6.78
C ALA A 254 -21.35 0.75 -5.56
N ALA A 255 -20.15 0.18 -5.44
CA ALA A 255 -19.25 0.40 -4.34
C ALA A 255 -17.80 0.24 -4.79
N MET A 256 -16.90 0.80 -4.01
CA MET A 256 -15.47 0.66 -4.16
C MET A 256 -14.82 0.32 -2.82
N ARG A 257 -13.88 -0.61 -2.84
CA ARG A 257 -12.95 -0.85 -1.74
C ARG A 257 -11.56 -0.37 -2.15
N ILE A 258 -11.03 0.63 -1.46
CA ILE A 258 -9.63 1.05 -1.61
C ILE A 258 -8.82 0.37 -0.53
N THR A 259 -7.70 -0.23 -0.91
CA THR A 259 -6.76 -0.87 0.01
C THR A 259 -5.39 -0.20 -0.11
N VAL A 260 -4.82 0.16 1.03
CA VAL A 260 -3.45 0.69 1.11
C VAL A 260 -2.63 -0.12 2.10
N VAL A 261 -1.33 -0.26 1.86
CA VAL A 261 -0.40 -0.86 2.82
C VAL A 261 0.62 0.19 3.22
N LEU A 262 0.58 0.62 4.48
CA LEU A 262 1.39 1.71 5.00
C LEU A 262 2.46 1.18 5.94
N THR A 263 3.65 1.77 5.83
CA THR A 263 4.78 1.53 6.76
C THR A 263 4.78 2.51 7.94
N GLY A 264 3.83 3.44 8.04
CA GLY A 264 3.82 4.45 9.09
C GLY A 264 4.85 5.55 8.96
N GLY A 265 5.30 5.81 7.72
CA GLY A 265 5.97 7.03 7.28
C GLY A 265 7.06 7.51 8.23
N GLY A 266 8.25 6.92 8.19
CA GLY A 266 9.39 7.48 8.91
C GLY A 266 10.56 6.55 9.14
N ARG A 267 11.49 7.01 9.99
CA ARG A 267 12.70 6.27 10.41
C ARG A 267 12.41 4.98 11.19
N PHE A 268 11.16 4.78 11.60
CA PHE A 268 10.72 3.63 12.39
C PHE A 268 10.09 2.53 11.53
N ALA A 269 9.90 2.75 10.23
CA ALA A 269 9.44 1.72 9.31
C ALA A 269 10.41 0.53 9.33
N PRO A 270 9.98 -0.68 9.74
CA PRO A 270 10.85 -1.83 9.82
C PRO A 270 11.29 -2.22 8.41
N LYS A 271 12.60 -2.24 8.23
CA LYS A 271 13.27 -2.70 7.01
C LYS A 271 14.26 -3.78 7.40
N GLY A 272 14.24 -4.86 6.65
CA GLY A 272 15.12 -6.00 6.85
C GLY A 272 15.71 -6.48 5.56
N ILE A 273 16.49 -7.54 5.67
CA ILE A 273 17.02 -8.29 4.54
C ILE A 273 16.72 -9.77 4.74
N LEU A 274 16.49 -10.48 3.64
CA LEU A 274 16.42 -11.92 3.68
C LEU A 274 17.78 -12.50 4.05
N THR A 275 17.80 -13.41 5.03
CA THR A 275 19.02 -14.11 5.46
C THR A 275 19.25 -15.42 4.70
N GLY A 276 18.25 -15.90 3.99
CA GLY A 276 18.26 -17.13 3.21
C GLY A 276 16.99 -17.25 2.36
N PRO A 277 16.86 -18.34 1.59
CA PRO A 277 15.67 -18.58 0.78
C PRO A 277 14.42 -18.75 1.67
N ILE A 278 13.25 -18.48 1.11
CA ILE A 278 11.97 -18.76 1.75
C ILE A 278 11.85 -20.27 2.01
N ILE A 279 11.64 -20.64 3.27
CA ILE A 279 11.62 -22.04 3.71
C ILE A 279 10.16 -22.53 3.68
N GLY A 280 9.85 -23.62 2.97
CA GLY A 280 8.58 -24.34 3.16
C GLY A 280 7.32 -23.68 2.57
N GLY A 281 7.41 -22.93 1.47
CA GLY A 281 6.28 -22.28 0.79
C GLY A 281 5.81 -22.96 -0.51
N GLY A 282 6.03 -24.27 -0.65
CA GLY A 282 5.66 -25.04 -1.84
C GLY A 282 4.17 -25.38 -1.85
N GLY A 283 3.35 -24.45 -2.31
CA GLY A 283 1.90 -24.65 -2.44
C GLY A 283 1.25 -23.47 -3.16
N GLY A 284 1.77 -23.15 -4.34
CA GLY A 284 1.07 -22.28 -5.26
C GLY A 284 -0.24 -22.94 -5.70
N GLY A 285 -1.33 -22.18 -5.63
CA GLY A 285 -2.52 -22.37 -6.45
C GLY A 285 -3.39 -23.57 -6.10
N GLY A 286 -4.47 -23.32 -5.37
CA GLY A 286 -5.59 -24.24 -5.27
C GLY A 286 -6.41 -23.96 -4.03
N GLY A 287 -7.50 -23.21 -4.18
CA GLY A 287 -8.41 -22.85 -3.10
C GLY A 287 -8.76 -24.06 -2.22
N GLY A 288 -8.35 -24.00 -0.95
CA GLY A 288 -8.58 -25.07 0.00
C GLY A 288 -7.59 -24.97 1.16
N GLY A 289 -8.06 -24.43 2.29
CA GLY A 289 -7.26 -24.17 3.48
C GLY A 289 -6.39 -25.36 3.90
N GLY A 290 -5.07 -25.19 3.82
CA GLY A 290 -4.08 -26.18 4.24
C GLY A 290 -2.71 -25.52 4.40
N GLY A 291 -2.43 -25.01 5.59
CA GLY A 291 -1.24 -24.22 5.91
C GLY A 291 0.06 -25.01 5.83
N GLY A 292 0.78 -24.86 4.72
CA GLY A 292 2.22 -25.02 4.73
C GLY A 292 2.83 -23.87 5.52
N GLY A 293 3.21 -24.11 6.78
CA GLY A 293 3.83 -23.16 7.71
C GLY A 293 5.24 -22.75 7.28
N GLY A 294 5.36 -22.21 6.07
CA GLY A 294 6.60 -21.68 5.55
C GLY A 294 7.11 -20.52 6.40
N GLN A 295 8.40 -20.24 6.31
CA GLN A 295 9.07 -19.19 7.08
C GLN A 295 9.88 -18.31 6.14
N VAL A 296 9.77 -16.99 6.36
CA VAL A 296 10.63 -15.99 5.74
C VAL A 296 11.71 -15.60 6.75
N PRO A 297 12.98 -15.97 6.54
CA PRO A 297 14.04 -15.67 7.49
C PRO A 297 14.61 -14.26 7.25
N ILE A 298 14.43 -13.36 8.22
CA ILE A 298 14.66 -11.91 8.12
C ILE A 298 15.72 -11.47 9.15
N SER A 299 16.62 -10.60 8.73
CA SER A 299 17.55 -9.87 9.62
C SER A 299 17.32 -8.36 9.50
N GLY A 300 17.85 -7.59 10.45
CA GLY A 300 17.70 -6.13 10.51
C GLY A 300 16.37 -5.65 11.08
N VAL A 301 15.40 -6.56 11.27
CA VAL A 301 14.11 -6.26 11.88
C VAL A 301 14.05 -6.84 13.27
N ALA A 302 14.12 -5.98 14.29
CA ALA A 302 13.90 -6.41 15.67
C ALA A 302 12.47 -6.93 15.87
N VAL A 303 11.50 -6.29 15.20
CA VAL A 303 10.07 -6.55 15.41
C VAL A 303 9.26 -6.36 14.14
N LEU A 304 8.33 -7.29 13.93
CA LEU A 304 7.24 -7.14 12.99
C LEU A 304 5.89 -6.95 13.71
N PRO A 305 5.01 -6.06 13.22
CA PRO A 305 3.62 -6.06 13.64
C PRO A 305 2.98 -7.41 13.31
N THR A 306 2.30 -8.03 14.26
CA THR A 306 1.54 -9.27 14.03
C THR A 306 0.04 -9.03 14.09
N THR A 307 -0.37 -7.77 13.98
CA THR A 307 -1.79 -7.42 13.90
C THR A 307 -2.38 -8.00 12.61
N PRO A 308 -3.66 -8.41 12.61
CA PRO A 308 -4.33 -8.86 11.39
C PRO A 308 -4.15 -7.86 10.24
N GLY A 309 -3.83 -8.36 9.04
CA GLY A 309 -3.54 -7.53 7.87
C GLY A 309 -2.08 -7.06 7.75
N SER A 310 -1.18 -7.54 8.61
CA SER A 310 0.27 -7.31 8.47
C SER A 310 0.84 -8.05 7.26
N MET A 311 1.65 -7.35 6.47
CA MET A 311 2.17 -7.82 5.19
C MET A 311 3.67 -7.59 5.08
N LEU A 312 4.36 -8.50 4.42
CA LEU A 312 5.74 -8.35 3.97
C LEU A 312 5.74 -8.07 2.46
N ARG A 313 6.54 -7.11 2.04
CA ARG A 313 6.97 -6.99 0.64
C ARG A 313 8.42 -7.38 0.56
N ILE A 314 8.74 -8.36 -0.27
CA ILE A 314 10.12 -8.73 -0.58
C ILE A 314 10.45 -8.13 -1.93
N ASP A 315 11.40 -7.20 -1.94
CA ASP A 315 11.90 -6.55 -3.14
C ASP A 315 13.28 -7.14 -3.48
N PRO A 316 13.55 -7.45 -4.77
CA PRO A 316 14.87 -7.92 -5.17
C PRO A 316 15.94 -6.87 -4.84
N ASP A 317 17.11 -7.33 -4.37
CA ASP A 317 18.25 -6.44 -4.10
C ASP A 317 18.68 -5.72 -5.40
N PRO A 318 18.61 -4.38 -5.48
CA PRO A 318 19.00 -3.65 -6.68
C PRO A 318 20.50 -3.75 -6.99
N SER A 319 21.32 -4.17 -6.03
CA SER A 319 22.77 -4.37 -6.19
C SER A 319 23.16 -5.79 -6.58
N GLY A 320 22.24 -6.75 -6.45
CA GLY A 320 22.44 -8.14 -6.83
C GLY A 320 22.34 -8.30 -8.35
N GLY A 321 23.48 -8.50 -9.01
CA GLY A 321 23.54 -8.73 -10.46
C GLY A 321 22.61 -9.87 -10.90
N ALA A 322 21.47 -9.49 -11.47
CA ALA A 322 20.44 -10.31 -12.09
C ALA A 322 19.80 -11.42 -11.23
N VAL A 323 18.58 -11.17 -10.73
CA VAL A 323 17.50 -12.17 -10.77
C VAL A 323 16.17 -11.49 -11.14
N ALA A 324 15.51 -12.04 -12.16
CA ALA A 324 14.27 -11.58 -12.79
C ALA A 324 12.99 -11.78 -11.94
N SER A 325 13.11 -11.88 -10.63
CA SER A 325 11.98 -12.06 -9.72
C SER A 325 11.46 -10.70 -9.30
N GLY A 326 10.29 -10.32 -9.83
CA GLY A 326 9.56 -9.13 -9.36
C GLY A 326 9.24 -9.23 -7.86
N SER A 327 8.88 -8.10 -7.25
CA SER A 327 8.53 -8.05 -5.83
C SER A 327 7.38 -9.01 -5.48
N GLU A 328 7.41 -9.55 -4.26
CA GLU A 328 6.35 -10.43 -3.76
C GLU A 328 5.75 -9.92 -2.46
N TRP A 329 4.43 -9.98 -2.39
CA TRP A 329 3.67 -9.74 -1.18
C TRP A 329 3.35 -11.05 -0.45
N ILE A 330 3.70 -11.10 0.83
CA ILE A 330 3.49 -12.23 1.71
C ILE A 330 2.71 -11.79 2.94
N GLU A 331 1.55 -12.42 3.15
CA GLU A 331 0.79 -12.32 4.38
C GLU A 331 1.40 -13.26 5.42
N TYR A 332 1.55 -12.80 6.66
CA TYR A 332 2.16 -13.57 7.74
C TYR A 332 1.34 -13.45 9.03
N SER A 333 1.39 -14.49 9.86
CA SER A 333 0.60 -14.57 11.09
C SER A 333 1.43 -14.33 12.35
N ASN A 334 2.74 -14.58 12.29
CA ASN A 334 3.62 -14.48 13.45
C ASN A 334 5.05 -14.10 13.03
N TYR A 335 5.82 -13.54 13.95
CA TYR A 335 7.25 -13.29 13.82
C TYR A 335 7.99 -13.67 15.10
N SER A 336 8.90 -14.63 14.99
CA SER A 336 9.68 -15.10 16.14
C SER A 336 11.04 -15.62 15.69
N GLY A 337 12.09 -15.34 16.47
CA GLY A 337 13.43 -15.85 16.18
C GLY A 337 14.00 -15.42 14.82
N GLY A 338 13.68 -14.20 14.36
CA GLY A 338 14.10 -13.71 13.05
C GLY A 338 13.36 -14.35 11.87
N LYS A 339 12.20 -14.96 12.10
CA LYS A 339 11.44 -15.65 11.06
C LYS A 339 9.97 -15.26 11.10
N ALA A 340 9.42 -14.85 9.96
CA ALA A 340 8.00 -14.61 9.80
C ALA A 340 7.31 -15.88 9.32
N THR A 341 6.25 -16.32 10.01
CA THR A 341 5.45 -17.49 9.63
C THR A 341 4.47 -17.08 8.54
N ILE A 342 4.64 -17.67 7.36
CA ILE A 342 3.84 -17.39 6.17
C ILE A 342 2.41 -17.88 6.38
N LEU A 343 1.46 -16.98 6.13
CA LEU A 343 0.05 -17.31 6.00
C LEU A 343 -0.31 -17.51 4.52
N ARG A 344 0.14 -16.59 3.65
CA ARG A 344 -0.15 -16.65 2.21
C ARG A 344 0.93 -15.94 1.38
N ARG A 345 1.43 -16.62 0.34
CA ARG A 345 2.33 -16.06 -0.69
C ARG A 345 1.55 -15.47 -1.86
N GLY A 346 2.20 -14.61 -2.65
CA GLY A 346 1.59 -14.00 -3.84
C GLY A 346 0.33 -13.19 -3.55
N ALA A 347 0.26 -12.57 -2.36
CA ALA A 347 -0.82 -11.64 -2.06
C ALA A 347 -0.75 -10.42 -2.98
N ARG A 348 -1.78 -9.56 -2.96
CA ARG A 348 -1.79 -8.30 -3.72
C ARG A 348 -1.43 -8.48 -5.22
N ARG A 349 -1.83 -9.60 -5.82
CA ARG A 349 -1.60 -9.95 -7.24
C ARG A 349 -0.12 -10.15 -7.63
N THR A 350 0.77 -10.38 -6.66
CA THR A 350 2.16 -10.76 -6.95
C THR A 350 2.28 -12.25 -7.21
N ASN A 351 3.33 -12.66 -7.93
CA ASN A 351 3.55 -14.07 -8.25
C ASN A 351 4.01 -14.84 -6.98
N PRO A 352 3.23 -15.81 -6.45
CA PRO A 352 3.62 -16.61 -5.29
C PRO A 352 4.83 -17.53 -5.56
N GLY A 353 5.23 -17.70 -6.82
CA GLY A 353 6.38 -18.50 -7.24
C GLY A 353 7.68 -17.71 -7.39
N ALA A 354 7.71 -16.42 -7.04
CA ALA A 354 8.92 -15.63 -7.12
C ALA A 354 10.05 -16.25 -6.27
N THR A 355 11.23 -16.37 -6.86
CA THR A 355 12.43 -16.86 -6.17
C THR A 355 13.15 -15.68 -5.55
N HIS A 356 13.32 -15.67 -4.24
CA HIS A 356 14.03 -14.60 -3.53
C HIS A 356 15.38 -15.08 -3.02
N ALA A 357 16.39 -14.24 -3.18
CA ALA A 357 17.76 -14.49 -2.78
C ALA A 357 18.05 -13.91 -1.39
N LYS A 358 19.12 -14.42 -0.76
CA LYS A 358 19.68 -13.78 0.43
C LYS A 358 20.14 -12.37 0.05
N GLY A 359 19.78 -11.38 0.87
CA GLY A 359 20.08 -9.97 0.64
C GLY A 359 18.88 -9.16 0.18
N ASP A 360 17.85 -9.81 -0.39
CA ASP A 360 16.64 -9.13 -0.85
C ASP A 360 15.99 -8.32 0.29
N LEU A 361 15.52 -7.13 -0.07
CA LEU A 361 15.00 -6.17 0.88
C LEU A 361 13.62 -6.62 1.35
N VAL A 362 13.44 -6.69 2.66
CA VAL A 362 12.15 -7.00 3.28
C VAL A 362 11.57 -5.73 3.86
N ARG A 363 10.43 -5.31 3.34
CA ARG A 363 9.63 -4.20 3.85
C ARG A 363 8.37 -4.72 4.49
N VAL A 364 7.86 -3.95 5.42
CA VAL A 364 6.74 -4.38 6.27
C VAL A 364 5.72 -3.26 6.30
N GLY A 365 4.46 -3.62 6.16
CA GLY A 365 3.38 -2.67 6.29
C GLY A 365 2.11 -3.30 6.86
N VAL A 366 1.18 -2.43 7.23
CA VAL A 366 -0.14 -2.80 7.72
C VAL A 366 -1.16 -2.45 6.65
N THR A 367 -2.06 -3.39 6.36
CA THR A 367 -3.16 -3.18 5.43
C THR A 367 -4.26 -2.34 6.08
N TYR A 368 -4.68 -1.30 5.39
CA TYR A 368 -5.88 -0.53 5.69
C TYR A 368 -6.84 -0.60 4.51
N SER A 369 -8.14 -0.58 4.77
CA SER A 369 -9.16 -0.61 3.71
C SER A 369 -10.27 0.39 3.98
N LEU A 370 -10.63 1.15 2.95
CA LEU A 370 -11.79 2.03 2.91
C LEU A 370 -12.83 1.40 1.98
N VAL A 371 -14.07 1.25 2.45
CA VAL A 371 -15.18 0.75 1.63
C VAL A 371 -16.24 1.84 1.55
N ARG A 372 -16.65 2.20 0.33
CA ARG A 372 -17.65 3.24 0.06
C ARG A 372 -18.62 2.81 -1.01
N SER A 373 -19.89 3.19 -0.84
CA SER A 373 -20.85 3.24 -1.93
C SER A 373 -20.50 4.39 -2.86
N LEU A 374 -20.64 4.19 -4.17
CA LEU A 374 -20.46 5.25 -5.14
C LEU A 374 -21.82 5.88 -5.49
N PRO A 375 -21.87 7.19 -5.79
CA PRO A 375 -23.08 7.84 -6.28
C PRO A 375 -23.47 7.25 -7.65
N ARG A 376 -24.78 7.14 -7.92
CA ARG A 376 -25.33 6.56 -9.15
C ARG A 376 -26.02 7.60 -9.99
#